data_AF-A0A8P4K128-F1
#
_entry.id   AF-A0A8P4K128-F1
#
_cell.length_a   1.000
_cell.length_b   1.000
_cell.length_c   1.000
_cell.angle_alpha   90.00
_cell.angle_beta   90.00
_cell.angle_gamma   90.00
#
_symmetry.space_group_name_H-M   'P 1'
#
loop_
_entity.id
_entity.type
_entity.pdbx_description
1 polymer ?
#
loop_
_entity_poly.entity_id
_entity_poly.type
_entity_poly.pdbx_seq_one_letter_code
_entity_poly.pdbx_strand_id
1 'polypeptide(L)'
;MTLSGLSDVWCICNSMRRSAGIVSLYALGFKRDFFFLLQGNPVSTMVHLSSLLLKNYHGGYVVIRLALAGHKQANRPFYRIVAAYNKRARDGKYLEQLGTYDPLPNIYNEKLVSFNLDRIKYWIGCGAHPTKPVAKLLGLAGFFPLHPMTITEAERKRAQTVLTETRTEDLEEVQKEAEV
;
A
#
# COMPACT_ATOMS: atom_id res chain seq x y z
N MET A 1 43.16 35.11 31.97
CA MET A 1 41.73 34.76 31.81
C MET A 1 41.14 35.83 30.89
N THR A 2 41.12 35.64 29.55
CA THR A 2 40.07 34.92 28.76
C THR A 2 38.69 35.57 28.92
N LEU A 3 37.89 35.96 27.91
CA LEU A 3 37.91 36.07 26.43
C LEU A 3 36.93 37.26 26.12
N SER A 4 36.77 37.90 24.95
CA SER A 4 37.26 37.85 23.55
C SER A 4 36.92 39.25 22.94
N GLY A 5 37.29 39.68 21.73
CA GLY A 5 37.85 39.04 20.53
C GLY A 5 37.06 39.40 19.27
N LEU A 6 37.12 40.69 18.88
CA LEU A 6 37.04 41.28 17.52
C LEU A 6 36.42 40.46 16.36
N SER A 7 35.42 41.06 15.69
CA SER A 7 34.96 40.69 14.35
C SER A 7 35.26 41.81 13.35
N ASP A 8 36.48 41.82 12.82
CA ASP A 8 36.89 42.79 11.78
C ASP A 8 36.27 42.43 10.42
N VAL A 9 35.61 43.41 9.79
CA VAL A 9 35.06 43.29 8.43
C VAL A 9 35.62 44.40 7.56
N TRP A 10 36.78 44.17 6.91
CA TRP A 10 37.08 44.87 5.66
C TRP A 10 38.13 44.19 4.75
N CYS A 11 37.80 44.22 3.45
CA CYS A 11 38.64 44.24 2.24
C CYS A 11 39.99 43.50 2.15
N ILE A 12 40.14 42.74 1.05
CA ILE A 12 40.94 43.12 -0.14
C ILE A 12 40.29 42.38 -1.34
N CYS A 13 39.64 43.09 -2.27
CA CYS A 13 40.16 43.56 -3.57
C CYS A 13 40.92 42.49 -4.39
N ASN A 14 40.56 42.04 -5.60
CA ASN A 14 40.10 42.66 -6.86
C ASN A 14 41.04 42.12 -7.98
N SER A 15 40.72 42.30 -9.28
CA SER A 15 41.51 41.88 -10.46
C SER A 15 41.44 40.36 -10.79
N MET A 16 41.42 39.88 -12.05
CA MET A 16 41.51 40.54 -13.36
C MET A 16 40.85 39.69 -14.49
N ARG A 17 39.80 40.25 -15.11
CA ARG A 17 39.57 40.37 -16.58
C ARG A 17 40.26 39.41 -17.57
N ARG A 18 39.45 38.69 -18.38
CA ARG A 18 39.57 38.42 -19.84
C ARG A 18 38.20 37.90 -20.33
N SER A 19 37.40 38.45 -21.25
CA SER A 19 37.49 39.45 -22.35
C SER A 19 37.92 38.96 -23.75
N ALA A 20 36.97 38.35 -24.48
CA ALA A 20 36.75 38.31 -25.95
C ALA A 20 35.43 37.51 -26.16
N GLY A 21 34.47 37.81 -27.05
CA GLY A 21 34.52 38.28 -28.44
C GLY A 21 33.98 37.12 -29.31
N ILE A 22 32.72 37.14 -29.79
CA ILE A 22 32.30 37.60 -31.14
C ILE A 22 33.07 36.81 -32.24
N VAL A 23 32.46 35.99 -33.11
CA VAL A 23 31.71 36.38 -34.34
C VAL A 23 30.82 35.20 -34.82
N SER A 24 29.70 35.50 -35.48
CA SER A 24 28.84 34.58 -36.26
C SER A 24 29.42 34.25 -37.64
N LEU A 25 29.26 33.04 -38.19
CA LEU A 25 28.72 32.86 -39.56
C LEU A 25 28.41 31.41 -39.98
N TYR A 26 27.49 31.33 -40.94
CA TYR A 26 26.98 30.16 -41.66
C TYR A 26 27.99 29.50 -42.63
N ALA A 27 27.87 28.17 -42.80
CA ALA A 27 28.12 27.37 -44.03
C ALA A 27 28.22 25.87 -43.63
N LEU A 28 27.88 24.84 -44.41
CA LEU A 28 27.19 24.62 -45.69
C LEU A 28 26.84 23.11 -45.71
N GLY A 29 25.78 22.64 -46.38
CA GLY A 29 25.61 21.17 -46.55
C GLY A 29 24.24 20.56 -46.85
N PHE A 30 23.17 21.34 -47.07
CA PHE A 30 21.86 20.77 -47.39
C PHE A 30 21.55 20.88 -48.89
N LYS A 31 21.89 19.85 -49.68
CA LYS A 31 21.30 19.61 -51.01
C LYS A 31 21.63 18.23 -51.59
N ARG A 32 20.63 17.34 -51.61
CA ARG A 32 20.37 16.48 -52.77
C ARG A 32 18.92 16.00 -52.78
N ASP A 33 18.03 16.86 -53.24
CA ASP A 33 16.72 16.44 -53.72
C ASP A 33 16.89 15.49 -54.90
N PHE A 34 16.12 14.39 -54.97
CA PHE A 34 15.01 14.26 -55.93
C PHE A 34 14.32 12.90 -55.81
N PHE A 35 12.98 12.92 -55.87
CA PHE A 35 12.14 11.88 -56.50
C PHE A 35 12.12 10.45 -55.92
N PHE A 36 11.12 10.17 -55.07
CA PHE A 36 10.17 9.10 -55.41
C PHE A 36 8.76 9.43 -54.92
N LEU A 37 7.77 9.21 -55.78
CA LEU A 37 6.35 9.52 -55.58
C LEU A 37 5.60 8.18 -55.42
N LEU A 38 4.47 8.19 -54.70
CA LEU A 38 3.52 7.07 -54.51
C LEU A 38 4.00 5.94 -53.57
N GLN A 39 3.39 5.84 -52.39
CA GLN A 39 2.34 4.84 -52.08
C GLN A 39 1.94 4.92 -50.59
N GLY A 40 0.63 4.99 -50.31
CA GLY A 40 0.02 4.61 -49.03
C GLY A 40 0.27 5.50 -47.79
N ASN A 41 -0.77 6.20 -47.33
CA ASN A 41 -0.91 6.61 -45.92
C ASN A 41 -1.61 5.48 -45.13
N PRO A 42 -0.91 4.67 -44.31
CA PRO A 42 -1.58 3.83 -43.34
C PRO A 42 -1.96 4.66 -42.11
N VAL A 43 -3.16 5.23 -42.11
CA VAL A 43 -3.91 5.52 -40.87
C VAL A 43 -4.28 4.18 -40.23
N SER A 44 -3.30 3.53 -39.59
CA SER A 44 -3.42 2.18 -39.04
C SER A 44 -2.94 2.13 -37.59
N THR A 45 -3.89 2.35 -36.68
CA THR A 45 -3.99 1.65 -35.40
C THR A 45 -2.71 1.51 -34.56
N MET A 46 -2.17 2.61 -34.04
CA MET A 46 -1.28 2.54 -32.86
C MET A 46 -2.09 2.29 -31.57
N VAL A 47 -2.92 1.25 -31.59
CA VAL A 47 -3.76 0.75 -30.47
C VAL A 47 -3.83 -0.78 -30.53
N HIS A 48 -2.67 -1.46 -30.62
CA HIS A 48 -2.64 -2.93 -30.57
C HIS A 48 -1.44 -3.60 -29.89
N LEU A 49 -0.81 -2.93 -28.91
CA LEU A 49 0.23 -3.54 -28.05
C LEU A 49 -0.16 -3.69 -26.57
N SER A 50 -1.38 -3.35 -26.19
CA SER A 50 -1.88 -3.49 -24.80
C SER A 50 -2.49 -4.87 -24.47
N SER A 51 -2.73 -5.74 -25.46
CA SER A 51 -3.37 -7.05 -25.28
C SER A 51 -2.42 -8.18 -24.85
N LEU A 52 -1.13 -8.11 -25.22
CA LEU A 52 -0.15 -9.19 -25.01
C LEU A 52 0.30 -9.41 -23.54
N LEU A 53 -0.14 -8.57 -22.60
CA LEU A 53 0.14 -8.72 -21.16
C LEU A 53 -1.13 -8.92 -20.31
N LEU A 54 -2.24 -9.32 -20.93
CA LEU A 54 -3.34 -9.93 -20.20
C LEU A 54 -2.91 -11.31 -19.69
N LYS A 55 -2.50 -11.39 -18.41
CA LYS A 55 -2.25 -12.65 -17.72
C LYS A 55 -3.54 -13.48 -17.67
N ASN A 56 -3.67 -14.41 -18.62
CA ASN A 56 -4.79 -15.33 -18.72
C ASN A 56 -4.67 -16.40 -17.64
N TYR A 57 -5.48 -16.25 -16.58
CA TYR A 57 -5.51 -17.18 -15.46
C TYR A 57 -6.58 -18.25 -15.68
N HIS A 58 -6.19 -19.45 -16.15
CA HIS A 58 -7.11 -20.59 -16.23
C HIS A 58 -7.69 -20.95 -14.86
N GLY A 59 -8.99 -21.26 -14.77
CA GLY A 59 -9.64 -21.71 -13.53
C GLY A 59 -9.49 -20.74 -12.35
N GLY A 60 -9.91 -19.48 -12.53
CA GLY A 60 -9.93 -18.45 -11.49
C GLY A 60 -11.35 -18.15 -11.01
N TYR A 61 -11.50 -17.85 -9.72
CA TYR A 61 -12.74 -17.36 -9.11
C TYR A 61 -12.51 -15.99 -8.44
N VAL A 62 -13.61 -15.29 -8.17
CA VAL A 62 -13.60 -13.98 -7.49
C VAL A 62 -13.55 -14.19 -5.96
N VAL A 63 -12.70 -13.42 -5.29
CA VAL A 63 -12.57 -13.41 -3.83
C VAL A 63 -12.74 -11.99 -3.29
N ILE A 64 -13.38 -11.88 -2.12
CA ILE A 64 -13.39 -10.64 -1.34
C ILE A 64 -12.27 -10.76 -0.29
N ARG A 65 -11.25 -9.91 -0.44
CA ARG A 65 -10.01 -9.99 0.33
C ARG A 65 -9.49 -8.62 0.76
N LEU A 66 -8.59 -8.63 1.75
CA LEU A 66 -7.83 -7.44 2.15
C LEU A 66 -6.62 -7.27 1.23
N ALA A 67 -6.52 -6.11 0.58
CA ALA A 67 -5.31 -5.64 -0.10
C ALA A 67 -4.61 -4.60 0.78
N LEU A 68 -3.27 -4.64 0.86
CA LEU A 68 -2.51 -3.65 1.64
C LEU A 68 -2.32 -2.39 0.78
N ALA A 69 -2.75 -1.25 1.32
CA ALA A 69 -2.69 0.05 0.64
C ALA A 69 -1.84 1.10 1.38
N GLY A 70 -1.15 0.70 2.45
CA GLY A 70 -0.14 1.52 3.15
C GLY A 70 1.27 1.33 2.60
N HIS A 71 2.15 2.29 2.87
CA HIS A 71 3.58 2.19 2.51
C HIS A 71 4.26 1.11 3.36
N LYS A 72 4.81 0.07 2.70
CA LYS A 72 5.32 -1.14 3.38
C LYS A 72 6.41 -0.85 4.42
N GLN A 73 7.23 0.17 4.19
CA GLN A 73 8.32 0.58 5.09
C GLN A 73 7.84 1.34 6.34
N ALA A 74 6.62 1.90 6.32
CA ALA A 74 6.20 2.92 7.29
C ALA A 74 5.58 2.35 8.58
N ASN A 75 5.54 1.03 8.75
CA ASN A 75 4.89 0.31 9.86
C ASN A 75 3.42 0.73 10.17
N ARG A 76 2.78 1.44 9.23
CA ARG A 76 1.37 1.86 9.26
C ARG A 76 0.56 1.01 8.28
N PRO A 77 0.09 -0.19 8.66
CA PRO A 77 -0.78 -0.99 7.80
C PRO A 77 -2.13 -0.31 7.60
N PHE A 78 -2.59 -0.24 6.36
CA PHE A 78 -3.94 0.20 5.99
C PHE A 78 -4.47 -0.74 4.92
N TYR A 79 -5.70 -1.23 5.07
CA TYR A 79 -6.27 -2.24 4.19
C TYR A 79 -7.45 -1.71 3.38
N ARG A 80 -7.51 -2.09 2.10
CA ARG A 80 -8.70 -1.95 1.26
C ARG A 80 -9.40 -3.29 1.16
N ILE A 81 -10.71 -3.29 1.29
CA ILE A 81 -11.55 -4.49 1.08
C ILE A 81 -11.90 -4.49 -0.40
N VAL A 82 -11.45 -5.50 -1.14
CA VAL A 82 -11.54 -5.52 -2.61
C VAL A 82 -12.11 -6.84 -3.12
N ALA A 83 -12.92 -6.76 -4.18
CA ALA A 83 -13.24 -7.89 -5.04
C ALA A 83 -12.10 -8.05 -6.06
N ALA A 84 -11.46 -9.22 -6.08
CA ALA A 84 -10.36 -9.51 -6.99
C ALA A 84 -10.34 -10.99 -7.40
N TYR A 85 -9.71 -11.32 -8.53
CA TYR A 85 -9.44 -12.72 -8.87
C TYR A 85 -8.41 -13.33 -7.92
N ASN A 86 -8.66 -14.55 -7.44
CA ASN A 86 -7.79 -15.24 -6.48
C ASN A 86 -6.31 -15.25 -6.90
N LYS A 87 -6.02 -15.67 -8.14
CA LYS A 87 -4.65 -15.83 -8.69
C LYS A 87 -3.89 -14.51 -8.95
N ARG A 88 -4.50 -13.33 -8.76
CA ARG A 88 -3.81 -12.04 -8.89
C ARG A 88 -3.05 -11.69 -7.61
N ALA A 89 -1.87 -11.07 -7.76
CA ALA A 89 -1.06 -10.56 -6.65
C ALA A 89 -1.88 -9.72 -5.66
N ARG A 90 -1.59 -9.85 -4.35
CA ARG A 90 -2.38 -9.28 -3.24
C ARG A 90 -2.79 -7.84 -3.47
N ASP A 91 -1.80 -6.98 -3.72
CA ASP A 91 -1.93 -5.53 -3.87
C ASP A 91 -2.03 -5.09 -5.35
N GLY A 92 -2.33 -6.02 -6.26
CA GLY A 92 -2.44 -5.76 -7.71
C GLY A 92 -3.83 -5.29 -8.15
N LYS A 93 -4.05 -5.24 -9.48
CA LYS A 93 -5.33 -4.81 -10.09
C LYS A 93 -6.52 -5.67 -9.62
N TYR A 94 -7.36 -5.08 -8.78
CA TYR A 94 -8.67 -5.61 -8.37
C TYR A 94 -9.76 -5.32 -9.42
N LEU A 95 -10.97 -5.84 -9.18
CA LEU A 95 -12.19 -5.55 -9.97
C LEU A 95 -12.88 -4.30 -9.43
N GLU A 96 -13.15 -4.30 -8.13
CA GLU A 96 -13.89 -3.23 -7.44
C GLU A 96 -13.38 -3.11 -5.98
N GLN A 97 -13.41 -1.89 -5.43
CA GLN A 97 -13.17 -1.65 -4.02
C GLN A 97 -14.51 -1.58 -3.28
N LEU A 98 -14.68 -2.45 -2.29
CA LEU A 98 -15.92 -2.60 -1.53
C LEU A 98 -15.87 -1.92 -0.16
N GLY A 99 -14.69 -1.45 0.28
CA GLY A 99 -14.52 -0.89 1.62
C GLY A 99 -13.08 -0.62 2.01
N THR A 100 -12.90 -0.27 3.28
CA THR A 100 -11.59 0.02 3.92
C THR A 100 -11.56 -0.50 5.35
N TYR A 101 -10.35 -0.72 5.87
CA TYR A 101 -10.10 -1.11 7.25
C TYR A 101 -8.78 -0.52 7.74
N ASP A 102 -8.84 0.34 8.77
CA ASP A 102 -7.66 0.74 9.56
C ASP A 102 -7.56 -0.16 10.79
N PRO A 103 -6.52 -1.02 10.91
CA PRO A 103 -6.29 -1.87 12.08
C PRO A 103 -5.77 -1.09 13.30
N LEU A 104 -5.25 0.12 13.09
CA LEU A 104 -4.70 0.96 14.15
C LEU A 104 -5.83 1.82 14.76
N PRO A 105 -5.88 1.92 16.11
CA PRO A 105 -6.86 2.78 16.76
C PRO A 105 -6.61 4.25 16.39
N ASN A 106 -7.68 5.03 16.30
CA ASN A 106 -7.61 6.48 16.24
C ASN A 106 -7.47 7.09 17.66
N ILE A 107 -7.60 8.42 17.77
CA ILE A 107 -7.51 9.16 19.04
C ILE A 107 -8.60 8.70 20.04
N TYR A 108 -9.75 8.24 19.56
CA TYR A 108 -10.88 7.73 20.35
C TYR A 108 -10.81 6.20 20.61
N ASN A 109 -9.66 5.57 20.32
CA ASN A 109 -9.41 4.14 20.48
C ASN A 109 -10.30 3.19 19.66
N GLU A 110 -11.00 3.68 18.63
CA GLU A 110 -11.81 2.87 17.72
C GLU A 110 -11.03 2.45 16.47
N LYS A 111 -11.41 1.31 15.89
CA LYS A 111 -10.85 0.78 14.63
C LYS A 111 -11.86 0.92 13.51
N LEU A 112 -11.55 1.78 12.54
CA LEU A 112 -12.49 2.16 11.51
C LEU A 112 -12.59 1.08 10.42
N VAL A 113 -13.82 0.63 10.15
CA VAL A 113 -14.17 -0.28 9.05
C VAL A 113 -15.28 0.35 8.24
N SER A 114 -15.11 0.44 6.92
CA SER A 114 -16.14 0.92 6.00
C SER A 114 -16.51 -0.20 5.03
N PHE A 115 -17.81 -0.42 4.83
CA PHE A 115 -18.35 -1.45 3.96
C PHE A 115 -19.44 -0.88 3.05
N ASN A 116 -19.33 -1.13 1.74
CA ASN A 116 -20.46 -1.00 0.81
C ASN A 116 -21.23 -2.33 0.79
N LEU A 117 -22.26 -2.42 1.63
CA LEU A 117 -23.04 -3.65 1.84
C LEU A 117 -23.76 -4.11 0.56
N ASP A 118 -24.29 -3.19 -0.24
CA ASP A 118 -25.00 -3.51 -1.49
C ASP A 118 -24.08 -4.17 -2.52
N ARG A 119 -22.88 -3.63 -2.69
CA ARG A 119 -21.87 -4.19 -3.60
C ARG A 119 -21.32 -5.51 -3.07
N ILE A 120 -21.15 -5.67 -1.75
CA ILE A 120 -20.77 -6.95 -1.13
C ILE A 120 -21.84 -8.02 -1.38
N LYS A 121 -23.12 -7.69 -1.17
CA LYS A 121 -24.26 -8.58 -1.45
C LYS A 121 -24.32 -8.98 -2.93
N TYR A 122 -24.12 -8.03 -3.85
CA TYR A 122 -24.02 -8.30 -5.29
C TYR A 122 -22.90 -9.30 -5.60
N TRP A 123 -21.67 -9.04 -5.13
CA TRP A 123 -20.54 -9.92 -5.42
C TRP A 123 -20.69 -11.33 -4.82
N ILE A 124 -21.26 -11.45 -3.61
CA ILE A 124 -21.60 -12.76 -3.03
C ILE A 124 -22.64 -13.48 -3.90
N GLY A 125 -23.66 -12.79 -4.40
CA GLY A 125 -24.63 -13.34 -5.36
C GLY A 125 -24.00 -13.80 -6.68
N CYS A 126 -22.93 -13.14 -7.14
CA CYS A 126 -22.10 -13.59 -8.27
C CYS A 126 -21.12 -14.73 -7.93
N GLY A 127 -21.18 -15.32 -6.74
CA GLY A 127 -20.29 -16.41 -6.31
C GLY A 127 -18.91 -15.95 -5.82
N ALA A 128 -18.75 -14.70 -5.36
CA ALA A 128 -17.48 -14.25 -4.78
C ALA A 128 -17.28 -14.81 -3.36
N HIS A 129 -16.13 -15.42 -3.10
CA HIS A 129 -15.83 -16.05 -1.81
C HIS A 129 -15.13 -15.05 -0.85
N PRO A 130 -15.67 -14.76 0.34
CA PRO A 130 -14.98 -13.93 1.33
C PRO A 130 -13.86 -14.70 2.02
N THR A 131 -12.70 -14.07 2.16
CA THR A 131 -11.55 -14.64 2.90
C THR A 131 -11.79 -14.63 4.42
N LYS A 132 -11.14 -15.55 5.16
CA LYS A 132 -11.26 -15.68 6.63
C LYS A 132 -11.26 -14.35 7.41
N PRO A 133 -10.33 -13.38 7.21
CA PRO A 133 -10.38 -12.10 7.93
C PRO A 133 -11.59 -11.24 7.53
N VAL A 134 -11.98 -11.22 6.25
CA VAL A 134 -13.18 -10.49 5.80
C VAL A 134 -14.44 -11.12 6.40
N ALA A 135 -14.54 -12.45 6.45
CA ALA A 135 -15.65 -13.15 7.09
C ALA A 135 -15.74 -12.84 8.59
N LYS A 136 -14.60 -12.73 9.30
CA LYS A 136 -14.57 -12.25 10.71
C LYS A 136 -15.09 -10.81 10.84
N LEU A 137 -14.65 -9.89 9.98
CA LEU A 137 -15.11 -8.49 10.02
C LEU A 137 -16.61 -8.35 9.68
N LEU A 138 -17.11 -9.08 8.69
CA LEU A 138 -18.55 -9.12 8.36
C LEU A 138 -19.40 -9.75 9.48
N GLY A 139 -18.84 -10.73 10.19
CA GLY A 139 -19.47 -11.31 11.39
C GLY A 139 -19.55 -10.34 12.56
N LEU A 140 -18.50 -9.55 12.80
CA LEU A 140 -18.51 -8.48 13.81
C LEU A 140 -19.46 -7.33 13.44
N ALA A 141 -19.66 -7.06 12.16
CA ALA A 141 -20.63 -6.09 11.66
C ALA A 141 -22.09 -6.59 11.67
N GLY A 142 -22.36 -7.84 12.10
CA GLY A 142 -23.70 -8.43 12.12
C GLY A 142 -24.28 -8.79 10.75
N PHE A 143 -23.53 -8.66 9.66
CA PHE A 143 -23.98 -9.05 8.32
C PHE A 143 -23.96 -10.57 8.12
N PHE A 144 -23.04 -11.26 8.80
CA PHE A 144 -22.92 -12.72 8.84
C PHE A 144 -22.95 -13.21 10.29
N PRO A 145 -23.22 -14.51 10.54
CA PRO A 145 -22.97 -15.10 11.85
C PRO A 145 -21.48 -15.00 12.21
N LEU A 146 -21.19 -14.98 13.52
CA LEU A 146 -19.81 -15.02 14.00
C LEU A 146 -19.10 -16.29 13.51
N HIS A 147 -17.97 -16.10 12.83
CA HIS A 147 -17.13 -17.20 12.36
C HIS A 147 -16.73 -18.10 13.54
N PRO A 148 -16.80 -19.45 13.44
CA PRO A 148 -16.61 -20.35 14.61
C PRO A 148 -15.28 -20.14 15.33
N MET A 149 -14.18 -19.97 14.60
CA MET A 149 -12.87 -19.67 15.22
C MET A 149 -12.81 -18.33 15.98
N THR A 150 -13.74 -17.38 15.78
CA THR A 150 -13.80 -16.19 16.65
C THR A 150 -14.26 -16.57 18.06
N ILE A 151 -15.16 -17.56 18.17
CA ILE A 151 -15.63 -18.11 19.44
C ILE A 151 -14.50 -18.93 20.08
N THR A 152 -13.92 -19.88 19.33
CA THR A 152 -12.86 -20.76 19.84
C THR A 152 -11.57 -20.02 20.22
N GLU A 153 -11.17 -18.96 19.49
CA GLU A 153 -10.04 -18.13 19.93
C GLU A 153 -10.37 -17.35 21.22
N ALA A 154 -11.63 -16.96 21.45
CA ALA A 154 -12.03 -16.29 22.69
C ALA A 154 -12.03 -17.26 23.88
N GLU A 155 -12.49 -18.50 23.70
CA GLU A 155 -12.40 -19.58 24.70
C GLU A 155 -10.95 -19.87 25.09
N ARG A 156 -10.08 -20.08 24.10
CA ARG A 156 -8.64 -20.29 24.31
C ARG A 156 -7.99 -19.12 25.04
N LYS A 157 -8.31 -17.88 24.67
CA LYS A 157 -7.75 -16.69 25.32
C LYS A 157 -8.18 -16.60 26.78
N ARG A 158 -9.45 -16.88 27.11
CA ARG A 158 -9.94 -16.92 28.51
C ARG A 158 -9.18 -17.96 29.33
N ALA A 159 -9.05 -19.19 28.82
CA ALA A 159 -8.29 -20.24 29.50
C ALA A 159 -6.81 -19.86 29.70
N GLN A 160 -6.19 -19.23 28.69
CA GLN A 160 -4.81 -18.75 28.79
C GLN A 160 -4.65 -17.62 29.82
N THR A 161 -5.63 -16.72 29.93
CA THR A 161 -5.63 -15.65 30.95
C THR A 161 -5.63 -16.25 32.35
N VAL A 162 -6.54 -17.19 32.66
CA VAL A 162 -6.59 -17.88 33.96
C VAL A 162 -5.25 -18.58 34.28
N LEU A 163 -4.69 -19.33 33.31
CA LEU A 163 -3.38 -19.98 33.48
C LEU A 163 -2.20 -19.02 33.65
N THR A 164 -2.35 -17.76 33.23
CA THR A 164 -1.34 -16.72 33.44
C THR A 164 -1.49 -16.11 34.83
N GLU A 165 -2.73 -15.85 35.25
CA GLU A 165 -3.09 -15.33 36.58
C GLU A 165 -2.60 -16.27 37.69
N THR A 166 -2.93 -17.57 37.61
CA THR A 166 -2.45 -18.56 38.60
C THR A 166 -0.92 -18.64 38.63
N ARG A 167 -0.27 -18.63 37.45
CA ARG A 167 1.21 -18.64 37.38
C ARG A 167 1.83 -17.40 38.02
N THR A 168 1.18 -16.23 37.92
CA THR A 168 1.70 -15.02 38.58
C THR A 168 1.53 -15.10 40.10
N GLU A 169 0.41 -15.65 40.58
CA GLU A 169 0.18 -15.90 42.01
C GLU A 169 1.25 -16.86 42.58
N ASP A 170 1.48 -18.01 41.93
CA ASP A 170 2.52 -18.99 42.30
C ASP A 170 3.92 -18.33 42.43
N LEU A 171 4.27 -17.42 41.52
CA LEU A 171 5.56 -16.74 41.50
C LEU A 171 5.68 -15.67 42.59
N GLU A 172 4.59 -14.99 42.93
CA GLU A 172 4.58 -14.02 44.02
C GLU A 172 4.64 -14.70 45.39
N GLU A 173 4.06 -15.88 45.55
CA GLU A 173 4.17 -16.68 46.79
C GLU A 173 5.61 -17.14 47.00
N VAL A 174 6.26 -17.70 45.98
CA VAL A 174 7.69 -18.10 46.03
C VAL A 174 8.61 -16.91 46.31
N GLN A 175 8.28 -15.70 45.83
CA GLN A 175 9.04 -14.49 46.18
C GLN A 175 8.88 -14.11 47.65
N LYS A 176 7.66 -14.15 48.20
CA LYS A 176 7.39 -13.86 49.62
C LYS A 176 8.09 -14.87 50.54
N GLU A 177 8.11 -16.15 50.18
CA GLU A 177 8.83 -17.20 50.92
C GLU A 177 10.36 -17.01 50.90
N ALA A 178 10.92 -16.38 49.85
CA ALA A 178 12.35 -16.12 49.73
C ALA A 178 12.83 -14.85 50.46
N GLU A 179 11.91 -13.99 50.91
CA GLU A 179 12.19 -12.73 51.63
C GLU A 179 12.02 -12.82 53.16
N VAL A 180 11.56 -13.98 53.68
CA VAL A 180 11.33 -14.26 55.12
C VAL A 180 12.47 -15.06 55.74
#